data_AF-A0A4R0EV30-F1
#
_entry.id   AF-A0A4R0EV30-F1
#
_cell.length_a   1.000
_cell.length_b   1.000
_cell.length_c   1.000
_cell.angle_alpha   90.00
_cell.angle_beta   90.00
_cell.angle_gamma   90.00
#
_symmetry.space_group_name_H-M   'P 1'
#
loop_
_entity.id
_entity.type
_entity.pdbx_description
1 polymer ?
#
loop_
_entity_poly.entity_id
_entity_poly.type
_entity_poly.pdbx_seq_one_letter_code
_entity_poly.pdbx_strand_id
1 'polypeptide(L)'
;MLDIYLTDVQKHVQFKDYPGEHPVKFILNFKKIFPSVMELLLPVLPENENLEEMTWESNTEDFELFKLLLSGWGVIELRLSALAKFKDKKFADELVKRAQQKRKTDAQKHATLKTVELDYLFMHEIHALIDAELVELGEKFYLPTLREIWKAHLPNNVLQANLA
;
A
#
# COMPACT_ATOMS: atom_id res chain seq x y z
N MET A 1 -15.92 5.08 9.81
CA MET A 1 -15.40 3.75 10.21
C MET A 1 -15.64 2.81 9.07
N LEU A 2 -14.70 1.94 8.74
CA LEU A 2 -14.93 0.86 7.77
C LEU A 2 -15.60 -0.30 8.51
N ASP A 3 -16.79 -0.72 8.09
CA ASP A 3 -17.48 -1.92 8.58
C ASP A 3 -17.13 -3.10 7.67
N ILE A 4 -16.32 -4.01 8.19
CA ILE A 4 -15.71 -5.09 7.42
C ILE A 4 -16.25 -6.42 7.94
N TYR A 5 -16.92 -7.18 7.09
CA TYR A 5 -17.29 -8.56 7.35
C TYR A 5 -16.14 -9.49 6.94
N LEU A 6 -15.54 -10.16 7.93
CA LEU A 6 -14.53 -11.20 7.72
C LEU A 6 -15.23 -12.53 7.47
N THR A 7 -15.15 -13.01 6.23
CA THR A 7 -15.90 -14.15 5.70
C THR A 7 -15.43 -15.50 6.26
N ASP A 8 -14.13 -15.65 6.53
CA ASP A 8 -13.49 -16.87 7.04
C ASP A 8 -13.84 -17.14 8.51
N VAL A 9 -14.02 -16.09 9.30
CA VAL A 9 -14.36 -16.17 10.73
C VAL A 9 -15.78 -15.68 11.04
N GLN A 10 -16.55 -15.30 10.01
CA GLN A 10 -17.92 -14.80 10.07
C GLN A 10 -18.11 -13.69 11.13
N LYS A 11 -17.25 -12.68 11.08
CA LYS A 11 -17.18 -11.63 12.10
C LYS A 11 -17.14 -10.24 11.49
N HIS A 12 -17.95 -9.34 12.04
CA HIS A 12 -17.82 -7.90 11.76
C HIS A 12 -16.68 -7.27 12.55
N VAL A 13 -15.88 -6.49 11.85
CA VAL A 13 -14.80 -5.67 12.38
C VAL A 13 -15.04 -4.23 11.98
N GLN A 14 -14.97 -3.36 12.97
CA GLN A 14 -15.08 -1.93 12.76
C GLN A 14 -13.67 -1.32 12.79
N PHE A 15 -13.18 -0.88 11.64
CA PHE A 15 -11.81 -0.40 11.48
C PHE A 15 -11.77 1.13 11.38
N LYS A 16 -10.94 1.76 12.22
CA LYS A 16 -10.78 3.23 12.33
C LYS A 16 -9.39 3.73 11.97
N ASP A 17 -8.40 2.85 11.81
CA ASP A 17 -7.00 3.25 11.66
C ASP A 17 -6.67 3.62 10.21
N TYR A 18 -7.44 4.56 9.64
CA TYR A 18 -7.21 5.15 8.32
C TYR A 18 -7.36 6.68 8.40
N PRO A 19 -6.67 7.44 7.52
CA PRO A 19 -6.76 8.89 7.52
C PRO A 19 -8.11 9.38 6.94
N GLY A 20 -8.69 10.39 7.60
CA GLY A 20 -9.87 11.12 7.11
C GLY A 20 -11.21 10.62 7.66
N GLU A 21 -12.27 11.38 7.36
CA GLU A 21 -13.60 11.16 7.96
C GLU A 21 -14.53 10.33 7.09
N HIS A 22 -14.24 10.22 5.77
CA HIS A 22 -15.11 9.57 4.79
C HIS A 22 -14.51 8.24 4.30
N PRO A 23 -14.97 7.08 4.82
CA PRO A 23 -14.36 5.78 4.55
C PRO A 23 -14.39 5.39 3.06
N VAL A 24 -15.52 5.60 2.38
CA VAL A 24 -15.66 5.29 0.95
C VAL A 24 -14.69 6.11 0.10
N LYS A 25 -14.62 7.42 0.34
CA LYS A 25 -13.70 8.31 -0.37
C LYS A 25 -12.25 7.92 -0.10
N PHE A 26 -11.93 7.53 1.13
CA PHE A 26 -10.61 7.03 1.49
C PHE A 26 -10.25 5.78 0.65
N ILE A 27 -11.09 4.73 0.66
CA ILE A 27 -10.84 3.51 -0.13
C ILE A 27 -10.69 3.80 -1.63
N LEU A 28 -11.55 4.66 -2.19
CA LEU A 28 -11.48 5.05 -3.60
C LEU A 28 -10.23 5.86 -3.98
N ASN A 29 -9.62 6.57 -3.04
CA ASN A 29 -8.34 7.23 -3.26
C ASN A 29 -7.18 6.26 -3.02
N PHE A 30 -7.29 5.42 -2.01
CA PHE A 30 -6.26 4.44 -1.67
C PHE A 30 -6.05 3.43 -2.79
N LYS A 31 -7.12 2.99 -3.47
CA LYS A 31 -7.00 2.12 -4.66
C LYS A 31 -6.24 2.75 -5.83
N LYS A 32 -6.15 4.08 -5.91
CA LYS A 32 -5.37 4.77 -6.95
C LYS A 32 -3.87 4.65 -6.69
N ILE A 33 -3.49 4.44 -5.44
CA ILE A 33 -2.11 4.21 -5.00
C ILE A 33 -1.81 2.71 -5.06
N PHE A 34 -2.70 1.90 -4.50
CA PHE A 34 -2.59 0.44 -4.42
C PHE A 34 -3.81 -0.24 -5.04
N PRO A 35 -3.76 -0.58 -6.34
CA PRO A 35 -4.86 -1.26 -7.02
C PRO A 35 -5.38 -2.52 -6.34
N SER A 36 -4.53 -3.25 -5.59
CA SER A 36 -4.95 -4.47 -4.87
C SER A 36 -6.00 -4.22 -3.80
N VAL A 37 -6.22 -2.98 -3.35
CA VAL A 37 -7.26 -2.65 -2.35
C VAL A 37 -8.64 -3.15 -2.76
N MET A 38 -8.96 -3.16 -4.07
CA MET A 38 -10.26 -3.66 -4.55
C MET A 38 -10.35 -5.19 -4.55
N GLU A 39 -9.23 -5.89 -4.51
CA GLU A 39 -9.16 -7.36 -4.36
C GLU A 39 -9.17 -7.74 -2.88
N LEU A 40 -8.55 -6.92 -2.02
CA LEU A 40 -8.41 -7.16 -0.58
C LEU A 40 -9.67 -6.79 0.23
N LEU A 41 -10.40 -5.75 -0.21
CA LEU A 41 -11.63 -5.25 0.42
C LEU A 41 -12.72 -5.11 -0.64
N LEU A 42 -13.58 -6.12 -0.73
CA LEU A 42 -14.69 -6.13 -1.68
C LEU A 42 -15.81 -5.20 -1.19
N PRO A 43 -16.28 -4.23 -2.00
CA PRO A 43 -17.36 -3.35 -1.58
C PRO A 43 -18.70 -4.09 -1.62
N VAL A 44 -19.50 -3.93 -0.57
CA VAL A 44 -20.88 -4.40 -0.51
C VAL A 44 -21.82 -3.20 -0.55
N LEU A 45 -22.64 -3.13 -1.61
CA LEU A 45 -23.59 -2.05 -1.81
C LEU A 45 -24.82 -2.25 -0.92
N PRO A 46 -25.31 -1.20 -0.27
CA PRO A 46 -26.55 -1.27 0.49
C PRO A 46 -27.75 -1.29 -0.47
N GLU A 47 -28.86 -1.90 -0.02
CA GLU A 47 -30.09 -2.06 -0.83
C GLU A 47 -30.70 -0.71 -1.26
N ASN A 48 -30.48 0.35 -0.48
CA ASN A 48 -31.00 1.69 -0.74
C ASN A 48 -30.08 2.55 -1.63
N GLU A 49 -28.98 1.98 -2.15
CA GLU A 49 -27.94 2.66 -2.96
C GLU A 49 -27.25 3.84 -2.26
N ASN A 50 -27.46 4.05 -0.96
CA ASN A 50 -26.79 5.10 -0.20
C ASN A 50 -25.32 4.73 0.03
N LEU A 51 -24.40 5.30 -0.77
CA LEU A 51 -22.98 5.00 -0.67
C LEU A 51 -22.36 5.33 0.71
N GLU A 52 -23.00 6.15 1.54
CA GLU A 52 -22.53 6.40 2.92
C GLU A 52 -22.68 5.16 3.83
N GLU A 53 -23.58 4.25 3.47
CA GLU A 53 -23.86 2.98 4.17
C GLU A 53 -23.13 1.79 3.55
N MET A 54 -22.21 2.03 2.60
CA MET A 54 -21.41 0.97 1.99
C MET A 54 -20.57 0.23 3.05
N THR A 55 -20.58 -1.10 2.98
CA THR A 55 -19.77 -1.98 3.84
C THR A 55 -18.72 -2.71 2.99
N TRP A 56 -17.86 -3.49 3.63
CA TRP A 56 -16.79 -4.23 2.95
C TRP A 56 -16.76 -5.69 3.39
N GLU A 57 -16.34 -6.55 2.48
CA GLU A 57 -16.06 -7.96 2.75
C GLU A 57 -14.58 -8.25 2.54
N SER A 58 -14.03 -9.13 3.38
CA SER A 58 -12.66 -9.60 3.29
C SER A 58 -12.51 -10.96 3.97
N ASN A 59 -11.32 -11.53 3.97
CA ASN A 59 -10.92 -12.58 4.90
C ASN A 59 -9.81 -12.04 5.82
N THR A 60 -9.43 -12.79 6.85
CA THR A 60 -8.40 -12.35 7.80
C THR A 60 -7.05 -12.02 7.13
N GLU A 61 -6.63 -12.80 6.14
CA GLU A 61 -5.35 -12.62 5.44
C GLU A 61 -5.35 -11.34 4.59
N ASP A 62 -6.38 -11.15 3.76
CA ASP A 62 -6.51 -10.00 2.88
C ASP A 62 -6.67 -8.70 3.67
N PHE A 63 -7.41 -8.75 4.80
CA PHE A 63 -7.53 -7.62 5.69
C PHE A 63 -6.18 -7.27 6.37
N GLU A 64 -5.36 -8.25 6.69
CA GLU A 64 -3.99 -8.00 7.18
C GLU A 64 -3.13 -7.33 6.10
N LEU A 65 -3.17 -7.83 4.86
CA LEU A 65 -2.45 -7.21 3.73
C LEU A 65 -2.89 -5.76 3.51
N PHE A 66 -4.19 -5.48 3.61
CA PHE A 66 -4.71 -4.11 3.52
C PHE A 66 -4.12 -3.20 4.61
N LYS A 67 -4.07 -3.66 5.87
CA LYS A 67 -3.45 -2.89 6.97
C LYS A 67 -1.95 -2.68 6.75
N LEU A 68 -1.24 -3.67 6.19
CA LEU A 68 0.17 -3.54 5.86
C LEU A 68 0.40 -2.48 4.76
N LEU A 69 -0.42 -2.45 3.72
CA LEU A 69 -0.37 -1.39 2.68
C LEU A 69 -0.61 -0.01 3.31
N LEU A 70 -1.61 0.09 4.18
CA LEU A 70 -1.97 1.35 4.82
C LEU A 70 -0.85 1.89 5.71
N SER A 71 -0.30 1.03 6.58
CA SER A 71 0.82 1.40 7.45
C SER A 71 2.08 1.73 6.65
N GLY A 72 2.40 0.94 5.61
CA GLY A 72 3.52 1.18 4.71
C GLY A 72 3.43 2.53 3.99
N TRP A 73 2.25 2.88 3.49
CA TRP A 73 2.02 4.19 2.88
C TRP A 73 2.19 5.35 3.86
N GLY A 74 1.68 5.21 5.09
CA GLY A 74 1.89 6.22 6.13
C GLY A 74 3.37 6.50 6.39
N VAL A 75 4.21 5.46 6.39
CA VAL A 75 5.67 5.64 6.49
C VAL A 75 6.23 6.34 5.26
N ILE A 76 5.81 5.96 4.05
CA ILE A 76 6.23 6.63 2.80
C ILE A 76 5.87 8.12 2.83
N GLU A 77 4.65 8.49 3.23
CA GLU A 77 4.21 9.88 3.29
C GLU A 77 5.05 10.71 4.27
N LEU A 78 5.38 10.16 5.44
CA LEU A 78 6.25 10.80 6.42
C LEU A 78 7.65 11.03 5.85
N ARG A 79 8.22 10.02 5.18
CA ARG A 79 9.56 10.09 4.59
C ARG A 79 9.62 11.05 3.40
N LEU A 80 8.62 11.04 2.51
CA LEU A 80 8.50 11.99 1.42
C LEU A 80 8.30 13.42 1.93
N SER A 81 7.55 13.61 3.02
CA SER A 81 7.39 14.92 3.65
C SER A 81 8.71 15.46 4.23
N ALA A 82 9.52 14.60 4.84
CA ALA A 82 10.86 14.97 5.30
C ALA A 82 11.77 15.31 4.10
N LEU A 83 11.75 14.48 3.05
CA LEU A 83 12.52 14.73 1.83
C LEU A 83 12.13 16.03 1.14
N ALA A 84 10.83 16.35 1.09
CA ALA A 84 10.33 17.60 0.50
C ALA A 84 10.78 18.85 1.27
N LYS A 85 11.07 18.73 2.58
CA LYS A 85 11.68 19.81 3.36
C LYS A 85 13.19 19.94 3.11
N PHE A 86 13.86 18.83 2.82
CA PHE A 86 15.31 18.80 2.56
C PHE A 86 15.66 19.21 1.12
N LYS A 87 14.86 18.76 0.15
CA LYS A 87 14.94 19.11 -1.27
C LYS A 87 13.79 20.06 -1.59
N ASP A 88 12.79 19.57 -2.31
CA ASP A 88 11.52 20.26 -2.53
C ASP A 88 10.40 19.24 -2.81
N LYS A 89 9.16 19.73 -2.87
CA LYS A 89 7.99 18.89 -3.16
C LYS A 89 8.05 18.25 -4.56
N LYS A 90 8.57 18.96 -5.57
CA LYS A 90 8.63 18.46 -6.95
C LYS A 90 9.55 17.24 -7.02
N PHE A 91 10.67 17.29 -6.32
CA PHE A 91 11.60 16.18 -6.22
C PHE A 91 10.97 14.95 -5.56
N ALA A 92 10.26 15.13 -4.44
CA ALA A 92 9.53 14.04 -3.79
C ALA A 92 8.45 13.44 -4.73
N ASP A 93 7.68 14.28 -5.42
CA ASP A 93 6.67 13.85 -6.40
C ASP A 93 7.30 13.07 -7.58
N GLU A 94 8.52 13.43 -8.01
CA GLU A 94 9.25 12.73 -9.06
C GLU A 94 9.68 11.32 -8.64
N LEU A 95 10.07 11.11 -7.37
CA LEU A 95 10.39 9.76 -6.87
C LEU A 95 9.18 8.83 -6.92
N VAL A 96 8.01 9.32 -6.50
CA VAL A 96 6.75 8.56 -6.58
C VAL A 96 6.44 8.19 -8.03
N LYS A 97 6.59 9.12 -8.98
CA LYS A 97 6.37 8.85 -10.41
C LYS A 97 7.34 7.80 -10.96
N ARG A 98 8.62 7.85 -10.58
CA ARG A 98 9.62 6.84 -10.99
C ARG A 98 9.22 5.45 -10.49
N ALA A 99 8.81 5.34 -9.22
CA ALA A 99 8.37 4.08 -8.66
C ALA A 99 7.07 3.56 -9.31
N GLN A 100 6.11 4.43 -9.61
CA GLN A 100 4.90 4.07 -10.37
C GLN A 100 5.25 3.54 -11.77
N GLN A 101 6.20 4.18 -12.46
CA GLN A 101 6.66 3.74 -13.77
C GLN A 101 7.36 2.37 -13.70
N LYS A 102 8.16 2.13 -12.65
CA LYS A 102 8.76 0.81 -12.41
C LYS A 102 7.69 -0.25 -12.15
N ARG A 103 6.72 0.01 -11.27
CA ARG A 103 5.58 -0.89 -11.01
C ARG A 103 4.87 -1.28 -12.31
N LYS A 104 4.59 -0.30 -13.18
CA LYS A 104 3.96 -0.55 -14.49
C LYS A 104 4.83 -1.43 -15.39
N THR A 105 6.14 -1.21 -15.37
CA THR A 105 7.11 -2.00 -16.15
C THR A 105 7.17 -3.44 -15.64
N ASP A 106 7.21 -3.63 -14.32
CA ASP A 106 7.26 -4.95 -13.69
C ASP A 106 5.97 -5.73 -13.95
N ALA A 107 4.80 -5.06 -13.89
CA ALA A 107 3.51 -5.66 -14.25
C ALA A 107 3.43 -6.13 -15.72
N GLN A 108 4.12 -5.43 -16.64
CA GLN A 108 4.19 -5.82 -18.05
C GLN A 108 5.16 -6.98 -18.30
N LYS A 109 6.28 -7.02 -17.57
CA LYS A 109 7.34 -8.02 -17.74
C LYS A 109 7.03 -9.34 -17.04
N HIS A 110 6.37 -9.28 -15.88
CA HIS A 110 6.14 -10.42 -15.01
C HIS A 110 4.64 -10.61 -14.80
N ALA A 111 3.94 -11.09 -15.83
CA ALA A 111 2.49 -11.28 -15.83
C ALA A 111 1.97 -12.26 -14.74
N THR A 112 2.87 -13.04 -14.12
CA THR A 112 2.54 -13.96 -13.03
C THR A 112 2.50 -13.29 -11.65
N LEU A 113 2.95 -12.04 -11.53
CA LEU A 113 2.87 -11.31 -10.25
C LEU A 113 1.43 -10.95 -9.91
N LYS A 114 1.06 -11.17 -8.65
CA LYS A 114 -0.21 -10.71 -8.09
C LYS A 114 -0.21 -9.18 -7.95
N THR A 115 -1.39 -8.58 -7.94
CA THR A 115 -1.54 -7.13 -7.78
C THR A 115 -0.93 -6.63 -6.46
N VAL A 116 -1.08 -7.39 -5.36
CA VAL A 116 -0.49 -7.05 -4.05
C VAL A 116 1.04 -7.14 -4.05
N GLU A 117 1.63 -8.06 -4.83
CA GLU A 117 3.09 -8.16 -4.99
C GLU A 117 3.63 -6.94 -5.73
N LEU A 118 2.92 -6.47 -6.76
CA LEU A 118 3.25 -5.23 -7.47
C LEU A 118 3.14 -3.99 -6.57
N ASP A 119 2.15 -3.97 -5.67
CA ASP A 119 1.95 -2.89 -4.70
C ASP A 119 3.06 -2.87 -3.64
N TYR A 120 3.51 -4.04 -3.18
CA TYR A 120 4.71 -4.15 -2.35
C TYR A 120 5.96 -3.67 -3.10
N LEU A 121 6.18 -4.12 -4.34
CA LEU A 121 7.35 -3.72 -5.15
C LEU A 121 7.39 -2.21 -5.39
N PHE A 122 6.23 -1.58 -5.53
CA PHE A 122 6.10 -0.13 -5.58
C PHE A 122 6.58 0.55 -4.29
N MET A 123 6.14 0.07 -3.12
CA MET A 123 6.64 0.59 -1.84
C MET A 123 8.14 0.35 -1.66
N HIS A 124 8.61 -0.85 -2.03
CA HIS A 124 10.03 -1.18 -2.01
C HIS A 124 10.83 -0.20 -2.87
N GLU A 125 10.41 0.07 -4.10
CA GLU A 125 11.08 1.02 -4.97
C GLU A 125 11.10 2.45 -4.40
N ILE A 126 9.97 2.94 -3.87
CA ILE A 126 9.94 4.27 -3.24
C ILE A 126 10.95 4.32 -2.09
N HIS A 127 10.97 3.33 -1.21
CA HIS A 127 11.91 3.29 -0.11
C HIS A 127 13.36 3.21 -0.58
N ALA A 128 13.66 2.45 -1.63
CA ALA A 128 14.99 2.41 -2.22
C ALA A 128 15.43 3.77 -2.75
N LEU A 129 14.53 4.47 -3.48
CA LEU A 129 14.80 5.81 -4.00
C LEU A 129 15.02 6.83 -2.87
N ILE A 130 14.21 6.78 -1.81
CA ILE A 130 14.40 7.68 -0.66
C ILE A 130 15.69 7.32 0.11
N ASP A 131 15.96 6.03 0.34
CA ASP A 131 17.17 5.56 1.03
C ASP A 131 18.43 6.04 0.29
N ALA A 132 18.43 6.03 -1.05
CA ALA A 132 19.52 6.55 -1.87
C ALA A 132 19.75 8.07 -1.70
N GLU A 133 18.70 8.84 -1.45
CA GLU A 133 18.80 10.29 -1.23
C GLU A 133 19.22 10.64 0.20
N LEU A 134 18.89 9.80 1.17
CA LEU A 134 19.17 10.04 2.58
C LEU A 134 20.46 9.37 3.07
N VAL A 135 21.07 8.48 2.27
CA VAL A 135 22.35 7.83 2.62
C VAL A 135 23.46 8.85 2.89
N GLU A 136 23.47 9.95 2.13
CA GLU A 136 24.45 11.03 2.28
C GLU A 136 24.28 11.78 3.62
N LEU A 137 23.11 11.65 4.25
CA LEU A 137 22.79 12.24 5.55
C LEU A 137 23.02 11.27 6.73
N GLY A 138 23.51 10.06 6.47
CA GLY A 138 23.76 9.03 7.48
C GLY A 138 22.50 8.35 8.02
N GLU A 139 21.36 8.52 7.34
CA GLU A 139 20.11 7.85 7.71
C GLU A 139 20.19 6.33 7.46
N LYS A 140 19.51 5.57 8.34
CA LYS A 140 19.42 4.12 8.19
C LYS A 140 18.45 3.77 7.06
N PHE A 141 18.80 2.74 6.30
CA PHE A 141 17.92 2.21 5.26
C PHE A 141 16.66 1.59 5.87
N TYR A 142 15.51 1.90 5.27
CA TYR A 142 14.23 1.35 5.72
C TYR A 142 13.92 0.01 5.07
N LEU A 143 14.52 -0.30 3.91
CA LEU A 143 14.26 -1.56 3.20
C LEU A 143 14.37 -2.83 4.07
N PRO A 144 15.36 -2.99 4.97
CA PRO A 144 15.40 -4.15 5.87
C PRO A 144 14.15 -4.28 6.75
N THR A 145 13.65 -3.15 7.27
CA THR A 145 12.42 -3.09 8.07
C THR A 145 11.20 -3.47 7.24
N LEU A 146 11.08 -2.93 6.02
CA LEU A 146 9.98 -3.29 5.11
C LEU A 146 9.96 -4.79 4.83
N ARG A 147 11.13 -5.38 4.52
CA ARG A 147 11.25 -6.82 4.25
C ARG A 147 10.86 -7.67 5.45
N GLU A 148 11.31 -7.28 6.64
CA GLU A 148 10.99 -7.99 7.88
C GLU A 148 9.49 -7.97 8.19
N ILE A 149 8.81 -6.84 7.97
CA ILE A 149 7.36 -6.71 8.15
C ILE A 149 6.59 -7.62 7.17
N TRP A 150 7.03 -7.69 5.92
CA TRP A 150 6.29 -8.38 4.85
C TRP A 150 6.68 -9.85 4.65
N LYS A 151 7.72 -10.35 5.35
CA LYS A 151 8.32 -11.66 5.05
C LYS A 151 7.38 -12.86 5.18
N ALA A 152 6.35 -12.74 6.02
CA ALA A 152 5.37 -13.81 6.22
C ALA A 152 4.34 -13.88 5.08
N HIS A 153 4.27 -12.87 4.23
CA HIS A 153 3.18 -12.66 3.27
C HIS A 153 3.61 -12.77 1.81
N LEU A 154 4.91 -12.70 1.52
CA LEU A 154 5.42 -12.61 0.16
C LEU A 154 6.56 -13.61 -0.08
N PRO A 155 6.70 -14.10 -1.32
CA PRO A 155 7.83 -14.96 -1.67
C PRO A 155 9.14 -14.17 -1.70
N ASN A 156 10.26 -14.85 -1.45
CA ASN A 156 11.58 -14.23 -1.30
C ASN A 156 12.04 -13.42 -2.51
N ASN A 157 11.72 -13.86 -3.74
CA ASN A 157 12.07 -13.12 -4.96
C ASN A 157 11.37 -11.74 -5.00
N VAL A 158 10.10 -11.68 -4.59
CA VAL A 158 9.35 -10.42 -4.48
C VAL A 158 9.88 -9.59 -3.33
N LEU A 159 10.08 -10.18 -2.14
CA LEU A 159 10.61 -9.47 -0.96
C LEU A 159 11.94 -8.74 -1.24
N GLN A 160 12.83 -9.39 -1.99
CA GLN A 160 14.15 -8.86 -2.34
C GLN A 160 14.15 -8.02 -3.62
N ALA A 161 12.99 -7.84 -4.26
CA ALA A 161 12.86 -7.22 -5.59
C ALA A 161 13.79 -7.82 -6.66
N ASN A 162 14.02 -9.13 -6.57
CA ASN A 162 14.85 -9.90 -7.50
C ASN A 162 13.93 -10.73 -8.41
N LEU A 163 13.33 -10.05 -9.39
CA LEU A 163 12.44 -10.67 -10.38
C LEU A 163 13.31 -11.27 -11.49
N ALA A 164 13.31 -12.60 -11.59
CA ALA A 164 13.99 -13.34 -12.66
C ALA A 164 13.27 -13.20 -14.01
#